data_AF-A0A3M2INB7-F1
#
_entry.id   AF-A0A3M2INB7-F1
#
_cell.length_a   1.000
_cell.length_b   1.000
_cell.length_c   1.000
_cell.angle_alpha   90.00
_cell.angle_beta   90.00
_cell.angle_gamma   90.00
#
_symmetry.space_group_name_H-M   'P 1'
#
loop_
_entity.id
_entity.type
_entity.pdbx_description
1 polymer ?
#
loop_
_entity_poly.entity_id
_entity_poly.type
_entity_poly.pdbx_seq_one_letter_code
_entity_poly.pdbx_strand_id
1 'polypeptide(L)'
;MSPADPRSLFPGKQFISTALEALETKTAMSGGLARRYLQRAAMAGVLIGLLYCGYYGVLAAFDAVDLGTSTLRPVGRLVGAFVFGWALVFIYYSRSELLTSNMMIVSIGAYHRRTSWPRALRMLGLCYLGNLVGGLFVAVLLRFSTLVDGAPEAEMLDSVAHKLAYVTDGPAGWVDLLLRAVLCNFLINIAMLLVYNGLIKDDVTKSLVMITAVFLFAFLGLEHSVANTVLFSVVGLREGIDLAAAAGNVGLALLGNFIGGGLLIGLYYAYVNDDTQWLRQQGAAGGDAAQR
;
A
#
# COMPACT_ATOMS: atom_id res chain seq x y z
N MET A 1 -22.51 -11.89 -37.97
CA MET A 1 -21.41 -11.60 -37.03
C MET A 1 -21.54 -12.55 -35.86
N SER A 2 -20.53 -13.39 -35.59
CA SER A 2 -20.49 -14.17 -34.34
C SER A 2 -20.57 -13.21 -33.16
N PRO A 3 -21.37 -13.46 -32.11
CA PRO A 3 -21.34 -12.63 -30.92
C PRO A 3 -19.89 -12.56 -30.41
N ALA A 4 -19.39 -11.35 -30.16
CA ALA A 4 -18.04 -11.18 -29.62
C ALA A 4 -17.93 -11.98 -28.30
N ASP A 5 -16.85 -12.76 -28.14
CA ASP A 5 -16.59 -13.52 -26.91
C ASP A 5 -16.71 -12.55 -25.71
N PRO A 6 -17.58 -12.80 -24.73
CA PRO A 6 -17.72 -11.94 -23.55
C PRO A 6 -16.38 -11.62 -22.86
N ARG A 7 -15.36 -12.47 -23.00
CA ARG A 7 -14.01 -12.24 -22.47
C ARG A 7 -13.24 -11.16 -23.22
N SER A 8 -13.52 -10.91 -24.49
CA SER A 8 -12.89 -9.82 -25.25
C SER A 8 -13.47 -8.45 -24.90
N LEU A 9 -14.72 -8.40 -24.43
CA LEU A 9 -15.39 -7.16 -24.02
C LEU A 9 -15.00 -6.71 -22.60
N PHE A 10 -14.58 -7.63 -21.74
CA PHE A 10 -14.21 -7.38 -20.35
C PHE A 10 -12.84 -8.00 -20.03
N PRO A 11 -11.73 -7.35 -20.44
CA PRO A 11 -10.38 -7.94 -20.41
C PRO A 11 -9.82 -8.16 -19.00
N GLY A 12 -10.39 -7.54 -17.96
CA GLY A 12 -9.91 -7.64 -16.57
C GLY A 12 -10.55 -8.74 -15.73
N LYS A 13 -11.29 -9.69 -16.29
CA LYS A 13 -11.95 -10.76 -15.50
C LYS A 13 -10.98 -11.59 -14.66
N GLN A 14 -9.80 -11.90 -15.18
CA GLN A 14 -8.79 -12.66 -14.44
C GLN A 14 -8.29 -11.91 -13.21
N PHE A 15 -8.08 -10.60 -13.33
CA PHE A 15 -7.74 -9.73 -12.20
C PHE A 15 -8.83 -9.77 -11.12
N ILE A 16 -10.10 -9.61 -11.52
CA ILE A 16 -11.23 -9.65 -10.58
C ILE A 16 -11.34 -11.00 -9.87
N SER A 17 -11.23 -12.12 -10.59
CA SER A 17 -11.25 -13.47 -9.98
C SER A 17 -10.15 -13.63 -8.95
N THR A 18 -8.91 -13.28 -9.32
CA THR A 18 -7.74 -13.39 -8.43
C THR A 18 -7.91 -12.53 -7.17
N ALA A 19 -8.44 -11.32 -7.31
CA ALA A 19 -8.72 -10.43 -6.17
C ALA A 19 -9.82 -11.00 -5.25
N LEU A 20 -10.88 -11.59 -5.80
CA LEU A 20 -11.94 -12.22 -5.02
C LEU A 20 -11.49 -13.49 -4.30
N GLU A 21 -10.66 -14.32 -4.93
CA GLU A 21 -10.03 -15.49 -4.27
C GLU A 21 -9.13 -15.08 -3.11
N ALA A 22 -8.35 -14.01 -3.31
CA ALA A 22 -7.52 -13.42 -2.26
C ALA A 22 -8.39 -12.91 -1.09
N LEU A 23 -9.53 -12.26 -1.38
CA LEU A 23 -10.48 -11.80 -0.38
C LEU A 23 -11.04 -12.94 0.47
N GLU A 24 -11.48 -14.04 -0.16
CA GLU A 24 -12.04 -15.19 0.55
C GLU A 24 -11.04 -15.79 1.53
N THR A 25 -9.79 -15.97 1.08
CA THR A 25 -8.67 -16.43 1.92
C THR A 25 -8.42 -15.49 3.10
N LYS A 26 -8.36 -14.18 2.86
CA LYS A 26 -8.13 -13.16 3.91
C LYS A 26 -9.29 -13.04 4.88
N THR A 27 -10.52 -13.20 4.41
CA THR A 27 -11.73 -13.15 5.24
C THR A 27 -11.79 -14.37 6.17
N ALA A 28 -11.48 -15.57 5.65
CA ALA A 28 -11.39 -16.77 6.46
C ALA A 28 -10.30 -16.64 7.55
N MET A 29 -9.12 -16.11 7.18
CA MET A 29 -8.02 -15.89 8.11
C MET A 29 -8.33 -14.84 9.18
N SER A 30 -8.90 -13.68 8.82
CA SER A 30 -9.21 -12.60 9.77
C SER A 30 -10.36 -12.95 10.73
N GLY A 31 -11.15 -13.98 10.42
CA GLY A 31 -12.12 -14.59 11.32
C GLY A 31 -11.49 -15.67 12.21
N GLY A 32 -11.57 -16.93 11.79
CA GLY A 32 -11.22 -18.10 12.62
C GLY A 32 -9.73 -18.25 12.95
N LEU A 33 -8.85 -17.54 12.23
CA LEU A 33 -7.39 -17.60 12.40
C LEU A 33 -6.79 -16.22 12.69
N ALA A 34 -7.53 -15.34 13.38
CA ALA A 34 -7.18 -13.93 13.56
C ALA A 34 -5.75 -13.73 14.11
N ARG A 35 -5.26 -14.61 15.00
CA ARG A 35 -3.87 -14.57 15.48
C ARG A 35 -2.85 -14.76 14.36
N ARG A 36 -3.05 -15.74 13.47
CA ARG A 36 -2.15 -15.99 12.33
C ARG A 36 -2.23 -14.85 11.32
N TYR A 37 -3.42 -14.29 11.11
CA TYR A 37 -3.61 -13.10 10.29
C TYR A 37 -2.81 -11.90 10.83
N LEU A 38 -2.93 -11.62 12.13
CA LEU A 38 -2.18 -10.57 12.81
C LEU A 38 -0.67 -10.78 12.72
N GLN A 39 -0.17 -12.01 12.86
CA GLN A 39 1.26 -12.32 12.70
C GLN A 39 1.77 -12.04 11.28
N ARG A 40 0.99 -12.41 10.26
CA ARG A 40 1.31 -12.11 8.85
C ARG A 40 1.26 -10.61 8.56
N ALA A 41 0.34 -9.89 9.21
CA ALA A 41 0.29 -8.44 9.12
C ALA A 41 1.46 -7.77 9.87
N ALA A 42 1.84 -8.29 11.03
CA ALA A 42 3.02 -7.82 11.76
C ALA A 42 4.30 -8.01 10.94
N MET A 43 4.45 -9.13 10.24
CA MET A 43 5.61 -9.33 9.36
C MET A 43 5.74 -8.25 8.29
N ALA A 44 4.63 -7.80 7.67
CA ALA A 44 4.69 -6.69 6.72
C ALA A 44 5.16 -5.37 7.38
N GLY A 45 4.74 -5.10 8.62
CA GLY A 45 5.23 -3.96 9.40
C GLY A 45 6.73 -4.04 9.69
N VAL A 46 7.22 -5.23 10.04
CA VAL A 46 8.66 -5.48 10.26
C VAL A 46 9.46 -5.24 8.99
N LEU A 47 9.01 -5.78 7.85
CA LEU A 47 9.67 -5.61 6.56
C LEU A 47 9.73 -4.15 6.13
N ILE A 48 8.65 -3.39 6.34
CA ILE A 48 8.63 -1.94 6.09
C ILE A 48 9.64 -1.25 7.00
N GLY A 49 9.65 -1.52 8.30
CA GLY A 49 10.58 -0.87 9.24
C GLY A 49 12.04 -1.12 8.89
N LEU A 50 12.42 -2.35 8.58
CA LEU A 50 13.80 -2.71 8.22
C LEU A 50 14.23 -2.04 6.90
N LEU A 51 13.40 -2.08 5.88
CA LEU A 51 13.74 -1.47 4.59
C LEU A 51 13.70 0.06 4.64
N TYR A 52 12.87 0.65 5.51
CA TYR A 52 12.87 2.09 5.70
C TYR A 52 14.10 2.55 6.49
N CYS A 53 14.56 1.76 7.46
CA CYS A 53 15.88 1.96 8.08
C CYS A 53 17.00 1.90 7.02
N GLY A 54 16.94 0.94 6.09
CA GLY A 54 17.88 0.87 4.95
C GLY A 54 17.82 2.11 4.06
N TYR A 55 16.62 2.60 3.75
CA TYR A 55 16.41 3.85 2.99
C TYR A 55 17.13 5.04 3.63
N TYR A 56 16.89 5.30 4.92
CA TYR A 56 17.51 6.43 5.62
C TYR A 56 19.01 6.23 5.85
N GLY A 57 19.47 5.00 6.05
CA GLY A 57 20.90 4.68 6.12
C GLY A 57 21.63 4.98 4.80
N VAL A 58 21.03 4.61 3.66
CA VAL A 58 21.57 4.96 2.33
C VAL A 58 21.54 6.47 2.11
N LEU A 59 20.43 7.14 2.45
CA LEU A 59 20.31 8.58 2.30
C LEU A 59 21.41 9.31 3.08
N ALA A 60 21.59 8.97 4.35
CA ALA A 60 22.62 9.52 5.21
C ALA A 60 24.05 9.21 4.72
N ALA A 61 24.31 8.00 4.21
CA ALA A 61 25.62 7.63 3.69
C ALA A 61 26.04 8.48 2.47
N PHE A 62 25.09 8.80 1.59
CA PHE A 62 25.35 9.66 0.43
C PHE A 62 25.36 11.15 0.80
N ASP A 63 24.56 11.57 1.79
CA ASP A 63 24.62 12.94 2.29
C ASP A 63 25.95 13.25 2.99
N ALA A 64 26.57 12.25 3.64
CA ALA A 64 27.89 12.40 4.23
C ALA A 64 29.03 12.61 3.21
N VAL A 65 28.79 12.41 1.92
CA VAL A 65 29.79 12.65 0.86
C VAL A 65 29.75 14.13 0.46
N ASP A 66 30.67 14.89 1.03
CA ASP A 66 30.84 16.33 0.77
C ASP A 66 31.56 16.60 -0.57
N LEU A 67 30.97 17.46 -1.40
CA LEU A 67 31.53 17.97 -2.66
C LEU A 67 31.88 19.47 -2.56
N GLY A 68 31.96 20.02 -1.34
CA GLY A 68 32.28 21.41 -1.03
C GLY A 68 31.05 22.29 -0.88
N THR A 69 30.23 22.43 -1.94
CA THR A 69 29.00 23.26 -1.90
C THR A 69 27.71 22.45 -1.86
N SER A 70 27.80 21.12 -1.96
CA SER A 70 26.67 20.20 -1.96
C SER A 70 27.13 18.80 -1.57
N THR A 71 26.16 17.92 -1.35
CA THR A 71 26.40 16.51 -1.03
C THR A 71 25.83 15.61 -2.13
N LEU A 72 26.12 14.31 -2.08
CA LEU A 72 25.49 13.33 -2.97
C LEU A 72 24.07 12.92 -2.53
N ARG A 73 23.43 13.66 -1.62
CA ARG A 73 22.07 13.39 -1.12
C ARG A 73 21.02 13.11 -2.21
N PRO A 74 20.98 13.81 -3.37
CA PRO A 74 20.04 13.46 -4.44
C PRO A 74 20.21 12.03 -4.97
N VAL A 75 21.46 11.55 -5.05
CA VAL A 75 21.78 10.16 -5.42
C VAL A 75 21.36 9.22 -4.29
N GLY A 76 21.61 9.61 -3.04
CA GLY A 76 21.12 8.89 -1.85
C GLY A 76 19.61 8.68 -1.87
N ARG A 77 18.84 9.71 -2.24
CA ARG A 77 17.37 9.62 -2.38
C ARG A 77 16.96 8.64 -3.48
N LEU A 78 17.68 8.63 -4.61
CA LEU A 78 17.42 7.71 -5.73
C LEU A 78 17.70 6.26 -5.33
N VAL A 79 18.90 5.99 -4.80
CA VAL A 79 19.34 4.64 -4.41
C VAL A 79 18.54 4.15 -3.21
N GLY A 80 18.29 5.01 -2.22
CA GLY A 80 17.46 4.69 -1.07
C GLY A 80 16.05 4.30 -1.50
N ALA A 81 15.41 5.08 -2.37
CA ALA A 81 14.07 4.76 -2.88
C ALA A 81 14.06 3.42 -3.64
N PHE A 82 15.13 3.08 -4.36
CA PHE A 82 15.27 1.79 -5.03
C PHE A 82 15.41 0.63 -4.04
N VAL A 83 16.21 0.80 -2.98
CA VAL A 83 16.32 -0.18 -1.89
C VAL A 83 14.97 -0.41 -1.22
N PHE A 84 14.24 0.68 -0.92
CA PHE A 84 12.90 0.59 -0.35
C PHE A 84 11.90 -0.04 -1.32
N GLY A 85 12.15 0.06 -2.63
CA GLY A 85 11.40 -0.59 -3.71
C GLY A 85 11.10 -2.07 -3.46
N TRP A 86 12.03 -2.78 -2.83
CA TRP A 86 11.92 -4.20 -2.51
C TRP A 86 10.90 -4.53 -1.42
N ALA A 87 10.37 -3.54 -0.69
CA ALA A 87 9.43 -3.78 0.41
C ALA A 87 8.18 -4.54 -0.03
N LEU A 88 7.55 -4.10 -1.13
CA LEU A 88 6.36 -4.77 -1.64
C LEU A 88 6.67 -6.17 -2.18
N VAL A 89 7.85 -6.39 -2.76
CA VAL A 89 8.32 -7.70 -3.23
C VAL A 89 8.42 -8.67 -2.05
N PHE A 90 9.09 -8.25 -0.97
CA PHE A 90 9.30 -9.09 0.21
C PHE A 90 7.97 -9.40 0.88
N ILE A 91 7.09 -8.41 1.01
CA ILE A 91 5.73 -8.60 1.54
C ILE A 91 4.93 -9.59 0.69
N TYR A 92 4.99 -9.45 -0.63
CA TYR A 92 4.25 -10.30 -1.56
C TYR A 92 4.71 -11.76 -1.49
N TYR A 93 6.01 -12.03 -1.64
CA TYR A 93 6.53 -13.39 -1.68
C TYR A 93 6.59 -14.06 -0.30
N SER A 94 6.77 -13.31 0.79
CA SER A 94 6.58 -13.84 2.16
C SER A 94 5.12 -14.14 2.50
N ARG A 95 4.20 -13.75 1.60
CA ARG A 95 2.76 -13.80 1.82
C ARG A 95 2.36 -13.03 3.09
N SER A 96 2.99 -11.89 3.35
CA SER A 96 2.60 -11.02 4.46
C SER A 96 1.34 -10.21 4.12
N GLU A 97 0.65 -9.71 5.13
CA GLU A 97 -0.60 -8.95 4.95
C GLU A 97 -0.35 -7.45 5.07
N LEU A 98 -0.54 -6.72 3.98
CA LEU A 98 -0.36 -5.27 3.96
C LEU A 98 -1.71 -4.57 3.82
N LEU A 99 -1.94 -3.56 4.66
CA LEU A 99 -3.19 -2.80 4.67
C LEU A 99 -3.51 -2.20 3.30
N THR A 100 -2.54 -1.51 2.70
CA THR A 100 -2.74 -0.66 1.53
C THR A 100 -3.11 -1.44 0.26
N SER A 101 -2.59 -2.67 0.09
CA SER A 101 -3.03 -3.58 -0.97
C SER A 101 -4.37 -4.26 -0.66
N ASN A 102 -4.67 -4.50 0.63
CA ASN A 102 -5.97 -5.03 1.04
C ASN A 102 -7.13 -4.03 0.80
N MET A 103 -6.86 -2.72 0.72
CA MET A 103 -7.89 -1.70 0.41
C MET A 103 -8.55 -1.93 -0.97
N MET A 104 -7.77 -2.26 -2.01
CA MET A 104 -8.32 -2.61 -3.33
C MET A 104 -9.16 -3.89 -3.26
N ILE A 105 -8.64 -4.93 -2.59
CA ILE A 105 -9.28 -6.25 -2.49
C ILE A 105 -10.65 -6.16 -1.81
N VAL A 106 -10.76 -5.41 -0.70
CA VAL A 106 -12.05 -5.28 -0.01
C VAL A 106 -13.07 -4.47 -0.81
N SER A 107 -12.64 -3.45 -1.57
CA SER A 107 -13.54 -2.67 -2.41
C SER A 107 -14.11 -3.50 -3.55
N ILE A 108 -13.28 -4.30 -4.22
CA ILE A 108 -13.72 -5.27 -5.24
C ILE A 108 -14.72 -6.27 -4.61
N GLY A 109 -14.37 -6.78 -3.43
CA GLY A 109 -15.22 -7.69 -2.66
C GLY A 109 -16.59 -7.11 -2.30
N ALA A 110 -16.62 -5.86 -1.84
CA ALA A 110 -17.84 -5.16 -1.47
C ALA A 110 -18.71 -4.88 -2.71
N TYR A 111 -18.10 -4.47 -3.83
CA TYR A 111 -18.79 -4.26 -5.10
C TYR A 111 -19.51 -5.53 -5.58
N HIS A 112 -18.80 -6.66 -5.60
CA HIS A 112 -19.38 -7.97 -5.98
C HIS A 112 -20.18 -8.65 -4.85
N ARG A 113 -20.47 -7.95 -3.75
CA ARG A 113 -21.24 -8.46 -2.59
C ARG A 113 -20.67 -9.74 -1.96
N ARG A 114 -19.36 -9.98 -2.11
CA ARG A 114 -18.63 -11.09 -1.47
C ARG A 114 -18.27 -10.79 -0.01
N THR A 115 -18.24 -9.53 0.38
CA THR A 115 -18.08 -9.09 1.77
C THR A 115 -18.97 -7.88 2.07
N SER A 116 -19.29 -7.66 3.34
CA SER A 116 -20.00 -6.46 3.79
C SER A 116 -19.01 -5.39 4.24
N TRP A 117 -19.39 -4.10 4.14
CA TRP A 117 -18.54 -3.00 4.58
C TRP A 117 -18.04 -3.13 6.03
N PRO A 118 -18.86 -3.52 7.02
CA PRO A 118 -18.35 -3.73 8.38
C PRO A 118 -17.29 -4.83 8.46
N ARG A 119 -17.44 -5.93 7.70
CA ARG A 119 -16.47 -7.03 7.67
C ARG A 119 -15.18 -6.60 6.97
N ALA A 120 -15.29 -5.86 5.86
CA ALA A 120 -14.17 -5.26 5.16
C ALA A 120 -13.37 -4.32 6.08
N LEU A 121 -14.03 -3.38 6.75
CA LEU A 121 -13.38 -2.43 7.65
C LEU A 121 -12.74 -3.12 8.86
N ARG A 122 -13.37 -4.16 9.42
CA ARG A 122 -12.76 -4.99 10.47
C ARG A 122 -11.48 -5.66 9.98
N MET A 123 -11.48 -6.22 8.77
CA MET A 123 -10.30 -6.86 8.18
C MET A 123 -9.17 -5.84 7.96
N LEU A 124 -9.49 -4.66 7.41
CA LEU A 124 -8.53 -3.57 7.27
C LEU A 124 -7.98 -3.12 8.63
N GLY A 125 -8.83 -2.93 9.64
CA GLY A 125 -8.41 -2.54 10.98
C GLY A 125 -7.47 -3.56 11.63
N LEU A 126 -7.77 -4.86 11.52
CA LEU A 126 -6.87 -5.92 11.99
C LEU A 126 -5.53 -5.92 11.24
N CYS A 127 -5.56 -5.69 9.93
CA CYS A 127 -4.35 -5.62 9.11
C CYS A 127 -3.48 -4.44 9.53
N TYR A 128 -4.09 -3.26 9.69
CA TYR A 128 -3.40 -2.06 10.16
C TYR A 128 -2.78 -2.26 11.54
N LEU A 129 -3.55 -2.82 12.48
CA LEU A 129 -3.06 -3.12 13.82
C LEU A 129 -1.85 -4.07 13.77
N GLY A 130 -1.92 -5.12 12.96
CA GLY A 130 -0.77 -6.00 12.75
C GLY A 130 0.43 -5.24 12.18
N ASN A 131 0.26 -4.46 11.11
CA ASN A 131 1.34 -3.65 10.54
C ASN A 131 1.96 -2.70 11.56
N LEU A 132 1.16 -2.03 12.39
CA LEU A 132 1.61 -1.18 13.50
C LEU A 132 2.43 -1.99 14.52
N VAL A 133 1.94 -3.14 14.96
CA VAL A 133 2.66 -4.01 15.92
C VAL A 133 4.02 -4.44 15.37
N GLY A 134 4.09 -4.78 14.08
CA GLY A 134 5.35 -5.09 13.40
C GLY A 134 6.33 -3.91 13.35
N GLY A 135 5.82 -2.73 13.04
CA GLY A 135 6.61 -1.50 13.06
C GLY A 135 7.11 -1.14 14.46
N LEU A 136 6.25 -1.26 15.46
CA LEU A 136 6.59 -1.02 16.87
C LEU A 136 7.65 -2.01 17.35
N PHE A 137 7.58 -3.27 16.93
CA PHE A 137 8.61 -4.26 17.23
C PHE A 137 9.98 -3.80 16.69
N VAL A 138 10.05 -3.34 15.44
CA VAL A 138 11.30 -2.78 14.87
C VAL A 138 11.73 -1.53 15.62
N ALA A 139 10.80 -0.63 15.95
CA ALA A 139 11.10 0.58 16.71
C ALA A 139 11.72 0.28 18.09
N VAL A 140 11.22 -0.73 18.80
CA VAL A 140 11.80 -1.19 20.08
C VAL A 140 13.21 -1.74 19.86
N LEU A 141 13.44 -2.57 18.84
CA LEU A 141 14.77 -3.08 18.54
C LEU A 141 15.76 -1.94 18.23
N LEU A 142 15.33 -0.95 17.46
CA LEU A 142 16.15 0.21 17.10
C LEU A 142 16.38 1.14 18.29
N ARG A 143 15.45 1.25 19.26
CA ARG A 143 15.67 2.04 20.49
C ARG A 143 16.83 1.48 21.34
N PHE A 144 17.07 0.17 21.29
CA PHE A 144 18.15 -0.50 22.04
C PHE A 144 19.35 -0.86 21.16
N SER A 145 19.49 -0.22 20.00
CA SER A 145 20.56 -0.45 19.04
C SER A 145 21.13 0.88 18.55
N THR A 146 22.42 0.89 18.21
CA THR A 146 23.10 2.06 17.66
C THR A 146 23.01 2.15 16.14
N LEU A 147 22.23 1.27 15.50
CA LEU A 147 22.18 1.14 14.03
C LEU A 147 21.70 2.40 13.30
N VAL A 148 20.90 3.24 13.97
CA VAL A 148 20.34 4.46 13.39
C VAL A 148 20.95 5.73 13.98
N ASP A 149 21.84 5.63 14.96
CA ASP A 149 22.40 6.79 15.65
C ASP A 149 23.17 7.70 14.68
N GLY A 150 23.12 9.01 14.93
CA GLY A 150 23.84 10.01 14.14
C GLY A 150 23.10 10.40 12.86
N ALA A 151 23.77 10.32 11.71
CA ALA A 151 23.23 10.84 10.44
C ALA A 151 21.91 10.18 9.98
N PRO A 152 21.71 8.84 10.10
CA PRO A 152 20.43 8.23 9.75
C PRO A 152 19.26 8.73 10.63
N GLU A 153 19.49 8.93 11.92
CA GLU A 153 18.49 9.47 12.86
C GLU A 153 18.14 10.93 12.54
N ALA A 154 19.12 11.76 12.16
CA ALA A 154 18.86 13.12 11.69
C ALA A 154 17.95 13.14 10.45
N GLU A 155 18.21 12.28 9.45
CA GLU A 155 17.35 12.17 8.26
C GLU A 155 15.94 11.66 8.59
N MET A 156 15.81 10.75 9.57
CA MET A 156 14.49 10.31 10.06
C MET A 156 13.75 11.44 10.78
N LEU A 157 14.43 12.21 11.63
CA LEU A 157 13.87 13.33 12.37
C LEU A 157 13.36 14.43 11.43
N ASP A 158 14.17 14.82 10.44
CA ASP A 158 13.78 15.79 9.41
C ASP A 158 12.57 15.32 8.63
N SER A 159 12.52 14.03 8.29
CA SER A 159 11.38 13.45 7.59
C SER A 159 10.11 13.44 8.45
N VAL A 160 10.22 13.15 9.75
CA VAL A 160 9.10 13.23 10.68
C VAL A 160 8.63 14.67 10.83
N ALA A 161 9.53 15.64 11.03
CA ALA A 161 9.19 17.05 11.14
C ALA A 161 8.41 17.52 9.90
N HIS A 162 8.89 17.18 8.70
CA HIS A 162 8.19 17.49 7.44
C HIS A 162 6.80 16.87 7.36
N LYS A 163 6.65 15.60 7.77
CA LYS A 163 5.36 14.90 7.73
C LYS A 163 4.35 15.44 8.76
N LEU A 164 4.81 15.86 9.92
CA LEU A 164 3.95 16.49 10.93
C LEU A 164 3.54 17.91 10.50
N ALA A 165 4.41 18.62 9.77
CA ALA A 165 4.12 19.94 9.23
C ALA A 165 2.86 19.96 8.37
N TYR A 166 2.58 18.90 7.59
CA TYR A 166 1.32 18.79 6.83
C TYR A 166 0.07 19.02 7.68
N VAL A 167 0.09 18.60 8.94
CA VAL A 167 -1.07 18.76 9.83
C VAL A 167 -1.08 20.13 10.47
N THR A 168 0.08 20.62 10.91
CA THR A 168 0.20 21.93 11.59
C THR A 168 0.05 23.12 10.64
N ASP A 169 0.35 22.94 9.35
CA ASP A 169 0.17 23.94 8.29
C ASP A 169 -1.30 24.14 7.90
N GLY A 170 -2.21 23.38 8.54
CA GLY A 170 -3.65 23.53 8.39
C GLY A 170 -4.19 23.03 7.03
N PRO A 171 -5.31 23.59 6.54
CA PRO A 171 -6.05 23.01 5.42
C PRO A 171 -5.24 22.78 4.14
N ALA A 172 -4.28 23.66 3.83
CA ALA A 172 -3.42 23.49 2.65
C ALA A 172 -2.51 22.25 2.78
N GLY A 173 -1.88 22.07 3.95
CA GLY A 173 -1.07 20.89 4.24
C GLY A 173 -1.90 19.60 4.29
N TRP A 174 -3.14 19.66 4.78
CA TRP A 174 -4.05 18.50 4.80
C TRP A 174 -4.39 18.03 3.39
N VAL A 175 -4.64 18.97 2.47
CA VAL A 175 -4.92 18.66 1.06
C VAL A 175 -3.68 18.08 0.37
N ASP A 176 -2.50 18.65 0.60
CA ASP A 176 -1.25 18.12 0.03
C ASP A 176 -1.00 16.67 0.50
N LEU A 177 -1.08 16.43 1.81
CA LEU A 177 -0.97 15.09 2.39
C LEU A 177 -2.00 14.11 1.80
N LEU A 178 -3.25 14.53 1.69
CA LEU A 178 -4.31 13.69 1.14
C LEU A 178 -4.02 13.30 -0.31
N LEU A 179 -3.67 14.26 -1.17
CA LEU A 179 -3.37 14.00 -2.58
C LEU A 179 -2.13 13.11 -2.75
N ARG A 180 -1.07 13.36 -1.98
CA ARG A 180 0.11 12.49 -1.93
C ARG A 180 -0.26 11.07 -1.55
N ALA A 181 -1.15 10.89 -0.57
CA ALA A 181 -1.61 9.58 -0.14
C ALA A 181 -2.50 8.88 -1.17
N VAL A 182 -3.34 9.62 -1.90
CA VAL A 182 -4.11 9.09 -3.04
C VAL A 182 -3.15 8.52 -4.10
N LEU A 183 -2.18 9.32 -4.53
CA LEU A 183 -1.23 8.92 -5.57
C LEU A 183 -0.34 7.75 -5.11
N CYS A 184 0.08 7.73 -3.85
CA CYS A 184 0.86 6.63 -3.29
C CYS A 184 0.15 5.29 -3.46
N ASN A 185 -1.09 5.17 -2.98
CA ASN A 185 -1.76 3.89 -3.00
C ASN A 185 -2.38 3.54 -4.37
N PHE A 186 -2.59 4.54 -5.24
CA PHE A 186 -2.88 4.31 -6.65
C PHE A 186 -1.73 3.55 -7.32
N LEU A 187 -0.47 4.01 -7.15
CA LEU A 187 0.71 3.34 -7.73
C LEU A 187 0.88 1.91 -7.21
N ILE A 188 0.75 1.70 -5.90
CA ILE A 188 0.86 0.36 -5.28
C ILE A 188 -0.19 -0.58 -5.88
N ASN A 189 -1.45 -0.15 -5.97
CA ASN A 189 -2.52 -1.01 -6.45
C ASN A 189 -2.52 -1.20 -7.97
N ILE A 190 -1.98 -0.27 -8.75
CA ILE A 190 -1.66 -0.51 -10.16
C ILE A 190 -0.64 -1.64 -10.29
N ALA A 191 0.45 -1.61 -9.52
CA ALA A 191 1.42 -2.70 -9.55
C ALA A 191 0.77 -4.04 -9.15
N MET A 192 -0.04 -4.06 -8.09
CA MET A 192 -0.75 -5.27 -7.68
C MET A 192 -1.76 -5.76 -8.72
N LEU A 193 -2.45 -4.85 -9.43
CA LEU A 193 -3.31 -5.20 -10.55
C LEU A 193 -2.51 -5.88 -11.66
N LEU A 194 -1.34 -5.34 -12.01
CA LEU A 194 -0.45 -5.96 -13.02
C LEU A 194 0.04 -7.34 -12.59
N VAL A 195 0.30 -7.55 -11.29
CA VAL A 195 0.66 -8.87 -10.75
C VAL A 195 -0.54 -9.85 -10.79
N TYR A 196 -1.76 -9.36 -10.57
CA TYR A 196 -2.98 -10.20 -10.48
C TYR A 196 -3.68 -10.41 -11.82
N ASN A 197 -3.35 -9.67 -12.88
CA ASN A 197 -4.05 -9.78 -14.17
C ASN A 197 -3.72 -11.05 -14.96
N GLY A 198 -2.68 -11.80 -14.57
CA GLY A 198 -2.28 -13.06 -15.21
C GLY A 198 -1.48 -12.93 -16.50
N LEU A 199 -1.20 -11.71 -16.95
CA LEU A 199 -0.34 -11.42 -18.11
C LEU A 199 1.13 -11.60 -17.75
N ILE A 200 1.52 -11.16 -16.55
CA ILE A 200 2.88 -11.29 -16.02
C ILE A 200 3.02 -12.63 -15.30
N LYS A 201 3.77 -13.56 -15.89
CA LYS A 201 3.91 -14.93 -15.36
C LYS A 201 5.21 -15.13 -14.58
N ASP A 202 6.29 -14.51 -15.02
CA ASP A 202 7.61 -14.62 -14.42
C ASP A 202 7.77 -13.74 -13.17
N ASP A 203 8.53 -14.23 -12.20
CA ASP A 203 8.67 -13.58 -10.90
C ASP A 203 9.61 -12.37 -10.92
N VAL A 204 10.51 -12.29 -11.90
CA VAL A 204 11.39 -11.14 -12.11
C VAL A 204 10.56 -9.93 -12.52
N THR A 205 9.72 -10.05 -13.54
CA THR A 205 8.87 -8.94 -14.01
C THR A 205 7.86 -8.52 -12.95
N LYS A 206 7.25 -9.47 -12.20
CA LYS A 206 6.41 -9.14 -11.03
C LYS A 206 7.18 -8.31 -10.00
N SER A 207 8.44 -8.68 -9.73
CA SER A 207 9.29 -7.93 -8.80
C SER A 207 9.59 -6.53 -9.34
N LEU A 208 9.92 -6.39 -10.62
CA LEU A 208 10.21 -5.09 -11.23
C LEU A 208 9.02 -4.14 -11.23
N VAL A 209 7.80 -4.60 -11.51
CA VAL A 209 6.61 -3.72 -11.44
C VAL A 209 6.32 -3.27 -10.01
N MET A 210 6.49 -4.15 -9.01
CA MET A 210 6.35 -3.80 -7.60
C MET A 210 7.44 -2.81 -7.16
N ILE A 211 8.70 -3.06 -7.51
CA ILE A 211 9.84 -2.17 -7.22
C ILE A 211 9.60 -0.80 -7.83
N THR A 212 9.16 -0.75 -9.09
CA THR A 212 8.93 0.52 -9.81
C THR A 212 7.87 1.37 -9.11
N ALA A 213 6.75 0.78 -8.71
CA ALA A 213 5.69 1.51 -8.02
C ALA A 213 6.14 2.04 -6.65
N VAL A 214 6.85 1.22 -5.88
CA VAL A 214 7.35 1.61 -4.56
C VAL A 214 8.47 2.65 -4.66
N PHE A 215 9.39 2.46 -5.60
CA PHE A 215 10.44 3.42 -5.94
C PHE A 215 9.85 4.79 -6.27
N LEU A 216 8.85 4.86 -7.16
CA LEU A 216 8.26 6.14 -7.57
C LEU A 216 7.63 6.87 -6.38
N PHE A 217 6.85 6.18 -5.54
CA PHE A 217 6.21 6.87 -4.43
C PHE A 217 7.23 7.33 -3.38
N ALA A 218 8.26 6.53 -3.08
CA ALA A 218 9.29 6.88 -2.12
C ALA A 218 10.18 8.01 -2.65
N PHE A 219 10.55 7.94 -3.93
CA PHE A 219 11.36 8.96 -4.59
C PHE A 219 10.62 10.29 -4.67
N LEU A 220 9.33 10.30 -5.03
CA LEU A 220 8.51 11.51 -5.13
C LEU A 220 8.10 12.09 -3.76
N GLY A 221 8.27 11.34 -2.67
CA GLY A 221 7.80 11.75 -1.34
C GLY A 221 6.28 11.72 -1.22
N LEU A 222 5.67 10.65 -1.75
CA LEU A 222 4.24 10.40 -1.56
C LEU A 222 4.01 9.72 -0.20
N GLU A 223 2.78 9.80 0.30
CA GLU A 223 2.48 9.51 1.71
C GLU A 223 1.81 8.15 1.89
N HIS A 224 2.42 7.29 2.69
CA HIS A 224 1.96 5.93 2.93
C HIS A 224 1.62 5.72 4.40
N SER A 225 0.34 5.51 4.70
CA SER A 225 -0.20 5.33 6.06
C SER A 225 0.63 4.39 6.94
N VAL A 226 0.93 3.18 6.47
CA VAL A 226 1.75 2.21 7.22
C VAL A 226 3.20 2.68 7.39
N ALA A 227 3.89 3.11 6.33
CA ALA A 227 5.27 3.58 6.45
C ALA A 227 5.41 4.79 7.40
N ASN A 228 4.47 5.74 7.34
CA ASN A 228 4.39 6.86 8.28
C ASN A 228 4.20 6.35 9.71
N THR A 229 3.28 5.41 9.92
CA THR A 229 3.04 4.79 11.24
C THR A 229 4.31 4.14 11.78
N VAL A 230 5.07 3.43 10.94
CA VAL A 230 6.34 2.79 11.35
C VAL A 230 7.39 3.85 11.68
N LEU A 231 7.60 4.85 10.82
CA LEU A 231 8.57 5.92 11.05
C LEU A 231 8.27 6.72 12.32
N PHE A 232 7.00 7.09 12.54
CA PHE A 232 6.56 7.75 13.76
C PHE A 232 6.76 6.87 14.99
N SER A 233 6.60 5.55 14.88
CA SER A 233 6.90 4.63 15.99
C SER A 233 8.40 4.61 16.31
N VAL A 234 9.26 4.55 15.28
CA VAL A 234 10.73 4.55 15.43
C VAL A 234 11.23 5.83 16.08
N VAL A 235 10.88 6.98 15.50
CA VAL A 235 11.33 8.29 15.99
C VAL A 235 10.64 8.64 17.31
N GLY A 236 9.34 8.40 17.43
CA GLY A 236 8.57 8.71 18.63
C GLY A 236 9.02 7.91 19.86
N LEU A 237 9.46 6.67 19.69
CA LEU A 237 10.05 5.91 20.81
C LEU A 237 11.45 6.39 21.19
N ARG A 238 12.18 7.09 20.32
CA ARG A 238 13.56 7.57 20.55
C ARG A 238 13.58 8.99 21.11
N GLU A 239 13.00 9.92 20.36
CA GLU A 239 13.07 11.36 20.59
C GLU A 239 11.76 11.97 21.07
N GLY A 240 10.64 11.24 20.95
CA GLY A 240 9.31 11.78 21.16
C GLY A 240 8.81 12.60 19.96
N ILE A 241 7.50 12.64 19.77
CA ILE A 241 6.84 13.39 18.69
C ILE A 241 5.49 13.93 19.16
N ASP A 242 4.94 14.91 18.45
CA ASP A 242 3.54 15.32 18.62
C ASP A 242 2.61 14.18 18.16
N LEU A 243 2.04 13.46 19.14
CA LEU A 243 1.14 12.34 18.88
C LEU A 243 -0.18 12.77 18.22
N ALA A 244 -0.65 14.00 18.47
CA ALA A 244 -1.89 14.50 17.87
C ALA A 244 -1.66 14.80 16.38
N ALA A 245 -0.55 15.49 16.05
CA ALA A 245 -0.17 15.71 14.67
C ALA A 245 0.13 14.39 13.95
N ALA A 246 0.80 13.44 14.59
CA ALA A 246 1.09 12.12 14.02
C ALA A 246 -0.19 11.33 13.72
N ALA A 247 -1.15 11.33 14.66
CA ALA A 247 -2.45 10.69 14.45
C ALA A 247 -3.25 11.37 13.32
N GLY A 248 -3.22 12.71 13.24
CA GLY A 248 -3.82 13.46 12.14
C GLY A 248 -3.21 13.11 10.79
N ASN A 249 -1.88 12.99 10.73
CA ASN A 249 -1.16 12.62 9.51
C ASN A 249 -1.57 11.22 9.05
N VAL A 250 -1.50 10.23 9.96
CA VAL A 250 -1.88 8.84 9.66
C VAL A 250 -3.34 8.75 9.24
N GLY A 251 -4.25 9.49 9.89
CA GLY A 251 -5.67 9.51 9.55
C GLY A 251 -5.92 10.01 8.12
N LEU A 252 -5.33 11.14 7.74
CA LEU A 252 -5.41 11.69 6.39
C LEU A 252 -4.75 10.76 5.36
N ALA A 253 -3.60 10.17 5.69
CA ALA A 253 -2.92 9.21 4.84
C ALA A 253 -3.75 7.94 4.62
N LEU A 254 -4.41 7.42 5.66
CA LEU A 254 -5.31 6.27 5.56
C LEU A 254 -6.49 6.56 4.63
N LEU A 255 -7.10 7.74 4.75
CA LEU A 255 -8.19 8.18 3.89
C LEU A 255 -7.72 8.30 2.43
N GLY A 256 -6.61 9.01 2.19
CA GLY A 256 -6.06 9.18 0.85
C GLY A 256 -5.66 7.84 0.23
N ASN A 257 -4.96 6.99 0.98
CA ASN A 257 -4.61 5.64 0.51
C ASN A 257 -5.88 4.82 0.17
N PHE A 258 -6.96 4.91 0.96
CA PHE A 258 -8.21 4.21 0.66
C PHE A 258 -8.87 4.74 -0.62
N ILE A 259 -8.86 6.05 -0.85
CA ILE A 259 -9.35 6.65 -2.10
C ILE A 259 -8.51 6.15 -3.29
N GLY A 260 -7.19 6.23 -3.21
CA GLY A 260 -6.28 5.84 -4.29
C GLY A 260 -6.34 4.37 -4.66
N GLY A 261 -6.19 3.47 -3.69
CA GLY A 261 -6.17 2.04 -3.93
C GLY A 261 -7.56 1.40 -3.93
N GLY A 262 -8.38 1.75 -2.94
CA GLY A 262 -9.71 1.19 -2.75
C GLY A 262 -10.71 1.67 -3.79
N LEU A 263 -10.77 2.97 -4.07
CA LEU A 263 -11.79 3.53 -4.99
C LEU A 263 -11.27 3.61 -6.43
N LEU A 264 -10.16 4.31 -6.67
CA LEU A 264 -9.67 4.58 -8.03
C LEU A 264 -9.14 3.32 -8.73
N ILE A 265 -8.66 2.32 -7.98
CA ILE A 265 -8.30 1.02 -8.56
C ILE A 265 -9.39 -0.01 -8.26
N GLY A 266 -9.64 -0.33 -6.99
CA GLY A 266 -10.55 -1.41 -6.62
C GLY A 266 -11.96 -1.25 -7.18
N LEU A 267 -12.66 -0.17 -6.80
CA LEU A 267 -14.04 0.06 -7.23
C LEU A 267 -14.14 0.32 -8.74
N TYR A 268 -13.25 1.14 -9.29
CA TYR A 268 -13.22 1.44 -10.73
C TYR A 268 -13.04 0.18 -11.59
N TYR A 269 -12.01 -0.64 -11.30
CA TYR A 269 -11.77 -1.84 -12.09
C TYR A 269 -12.81 -2.94 -11.84
N ALA A 270 -13.42 -3.00 -10.66
CA ALA A 270 -14.57 -3.87 -10.41
C ALA A 270 -15.76 -3.50 -11.30
N TYR A 271 -16.08 -2.21 -11.41
CA TYR A 271 -17.18 -1.72 -12.23
C TYR A 271 -16.96 -1.96 -13.73
N VAL A 272 -15.82 -1.55 -14.28
CA VAL A 272 -15.57 -1.62 -15.73
C VAL A 272 -15.37 -3.06 -16.25
N ASN A 273 -15.13 -4.03 -15.36
CA ASN A 273 -14.98 -5.45 -15.72
C ASN A 273 -16.18 -6.31 -15.30
N ASP A 274 -17.27 -5.69 -14.84
CA ASP A 274 -18.51 -6.39 -14.48
C ASP A 274 -19.39 -6.63 -15.71
N ASP A 275 -19.51 -7.89 -16.11
CA ASP A 275 -20.33 -8.33 -17.25
C ASP A 275 -21.78 -8.66 -16.88
N THR A 276 -22.16 -8.56 -15.60
CA THR A 276 -23.46 -9.02 -15.10
C THR A 276 -24.64 -8.29 -15.77
N GLN A 277 -24.50 -6.99 -16.04
CA GLN A 277 -25.55 -6.22 -16.72
C GLN A 277 -25.66 -6.59 -18.20
N TRP A 278 -24.52 -6.78 -18.87
CA TRP A 278 -24.45 -7.19 -20.27
C TRP A 278 -25.05 -8.58 -20.49
N LEU A 279 -24.70 -9.55 -19.63
CA LEU A 279 -25.25 -10.90 -19.67
C LEU A 279 -26.77 -10.92 -19.47
N ARG A 280 -27.30 -10.07 -18.57
CA ARG A 280 -28.75 -9.93 -18.36
C ARG A 280 -29.47 -9.41 -19.60
N GLN A 281 -28.90 -8.42 -20.29
CA GLN A 281 -29.48 -7.87 -21.52
C GLN A 281 -29.50 -8.89 -22.66
N GLN A 282 -28.44 -9.70 -22.79
CA GLN A 282 -28.42 -10.78 -23.79
C GLN A 282 -29.40 -11.91 -23.48
N GLY A 283 -29.51 -12.29 -22.20
CA GLY A 283 -30.50 -13.29 -21.78
C GLY A 283 -31.94 -12.84 -22.04
N ALA A 284 -32.24 -11.56 -21.82
CA ALA A 284 -33.55 -10.99 -22.15
C ALA A 284 -33.82 -10.95 -23.66
N ALA A 285 -32.86 -10.52 -24.47
CA ALA A 285 -32.99 -10.46 -25.93
C ALA A 285 -33.09 -11.86 -26.59
N GLY A 286 -32.43 -12.88 -26.02
CA GLY A 286 -32.54 -14.27 -26.49
C GLY A 286 -33.87 -14.93 -26.12
N GLY A 287 -34.47 -14.55 -24.99
CA GLY A 287 -35.79 -15.04 -24.56
C GLY A 287 -36.93 -14.55 -25.44
N ASP A 288 -36.91 -13.27 -25.85
CA ASP A 288 -37.92 -12.69 -26.75
C ASP A 288 -37.84 -13.24 -28.19
N ALA A 289 -36.65 -13.68 -28.63
CA ALA A 289 -36.45 -14.28 -29.95
C ALA A 289 -36.88 -15.76 -30.01
N ALA A 290 -36.91 -16.47 -28.88
CA ALA A 290 -37.38 -17.86 -28.80
C ALA A 290 -38.90 -18.00 -28.63
N GLN A 291 -39.62 -16.89 -28.42
CA GLN A 291 -41.08 -16.82 -28.27
C GLN A 291 -41.80 -16.30 -29.53
N ARG A 292 -41.09 -16.09 -30.64
CA ARG A 292 -41.63 -15.74 -31.96
C ARG A 292 -41.35 -16.84 -32.96
#